data_AF-A0A9X7HDK5-F1
#
_entry.id   AF-A0A9X7HDK5-F1
#
_cell.length_a   1.000
_cell.length_b   1.000
_cell.length_c   1.000
_cell.angle_alpha   90.00
_cell.angle_beta   90.00
_cell.angle_gamma   90.00
#
_symmetry.space_group_name_H-M   'P 1'
#
loop_
_entity.id
_entity.type
_entity.pdbx_description
1 polymer ?
#
loop_
_entity_poly.entity_id
_entity_poly.type
_entity_poly.pdbx_seq_one_letter_code
_entity_poly.pdbx_strand_id
1 'polypeptide(L)'
;MTKLEFDIHNILITKHTDYKGYKIRFSIDQQHYVLLVGKTNILFPLSLIHTFNDKGTCKLCNKLVLPSNISQQVCPTLFNRRKELLTYFQEHYSEQF
;
A
#
# COMPACT_ATOMS: atom_id res chain seq x y z
N MET A 1 -19.26 2.07 7.75
CA MET A 1 -18.13 1.79 6.84
C MET A 1 -17.62 3.13 6.33
N THR A 2 -16.40 3.53 6.68
CA THR A 2 -15.75 4.69 6.06
C THR A 2 -15.50 4.34 4.61
N LYS A 3 -16.17 5.04 3.68
CA LYS A 3 -16.00 4.80 2.25
C LYS A 3 -14.56 5.17 1.87
N LEU A 4 -13.87 4.25 1.21
CA LEU A 4 -12.54 4.53 0.68
C LEU A 4 -12.70 5.40 -0.58
N GLU A 5 -12.42 6.70 -0.47
CA GLU A 5 -12.54 7.66 -1.59
C GLU A 5 -11.29 7.69 -2.48
N PHE A 6 -10.67 6.53 -2.71
CA PHE A 6 -9.51 6.42 -3.58
C PHE A 6 -9.86 5.61 -4.81
N ASP A 7 -9.46 6.13 -5.97
CA ASP A 7 -9.57 5.40 -7.23
C ASP A 7 -8.34 4.50 -7.42
N ILE A 8 -8.45 3.27 -6.89
CA ILE A 8 -7.34 2.32 -6.79
C ILE A 8 -7.25 1.47 -8.07
N HIS A 9 -6.05 1.44 -8.64
CA HIS A 9 -5.74 0.72 -9.87
C HIS A 9 -4.50 -0.17 -9.74
N ASN A 10 -4.22 -0.98 -10.76
CA ASN A 10 -2.99 -1.78 -10.93
C ASN A 10 -2.65 -2.64 -9.70
N ILE A 11 -3.67 -3.32 -9.16
CA ILE A 11 -3.57 -4.09 -7.92
C ILE A 11 -2.86 -5.42 -8.20
N LEU A 12 -1.83 -5.70 -7.41
CA LEU A 12 -1.11 -6.97 -7.42
C LEU A 12 -0.84 -7.41 -5.98
N ILE A 13 -1.44 -8.53 -5.58
CA ILE A 13 -1.29 -9.14 -4.27
C ILE A 13 -0.37 -10.36 -4.40
N THR A 14 0.70 -10.39 -3.62
CA THR A 14 1.69 -11.46 -3.65
C THR A 14 2.08 -11.84 -2.23
N LYS A 15 2.41 -13.11 -1.98
CA LYS A 15 3.02 -13.51 -0.71
C LYS A 15 4.37 -12.81 -0.56
N HIS A 16 4.67 -12.34 0.64
CA HIS A 16 5.99 -11.77 0.92
C HIS A 16 7.03 -12.90 1.05
N THR A 17 8.24 -12.67 0.54
CA THR A 17 9.33 -13.67 0.56
C THR A 17 9.98 -13.77 1.94
N ASP A 18 10.18 -12.62 2.59
CA ASP A 18 11.04 -12.53 3.78
C ASP A 18 10.28 -12.74 5.11
N TYR A 19 8.94 -12.76 5.07
CA TYR A 19 8.11 -12.99 6.26
C TYR A 19 6.73 -13.54 5.88
N LYS A 20 6.04 -14.13 6.86
CA LYS A 20 4.66 -14.60 6.69
C LYS A 20 3.72 -13.41 6.49
N GLY A 21 3.23 -13.23 5.28
CA GLY A 21 2.41 -12.08 4.94
C GLY A 21 2.26 -11.86 3.44
N TYR A 22 1.80 -10.67 3.08
CA TYR A 22 1.54 -10.26 1.71
C TYR A 22 2.15 -8.90 1.42
N LYS A 23 2.48 -8.70 0.15
CA LYS A 23 2.83 -7.43 -0.45
C LYS A 23 1.76 -7.08 -1.46
N ILE A 24 1.06 -5.98 -1.20
CA ILE A 24 0.02 -5.44 -2.07
C ILE A 24 0.61 -4.22 -2.77
N ARG A 25 0.83 -4.32 -4.08
CA ARG A 25 1.17 -3.19 -4.95
C ARG A 25 -0.10 -2.64 -5.55
N PHE A 26 -0.22 -1.32 -5.60
CA PHE A 26 -1.37 -0.64 -6.21
C PHE A 26 -0.99 0.79 -6.61
N SER A 27 -1.88 1.47 -7.33
CA SER A 27 -1.70 2.88 -7.68
C SER A 27 -2.95 3.70 -7.42
N ILE A 28 -2.75 4.97 -7.04
CA ILE A 28 -3.77 6.02 -6.93
C ILE A 28 -3.23 7.23 -7.70
N ASP A 29 -4.04 7.87 -8.56
CA ASP A 29 -3.63 9.03 -9.36
C ASP A 29 -2.31 8.84 -10.14
N GLN A 30 -2.10 7.63 -10.69
CA GLN A 30 -0.89 7.18 -11.40
C GLN A 30 0.38 7.11 -10.52
N GLN A 31 0.24 7.26 -9.20
CA GLN A 31 1.32 7.11 -8.23
C GLN A 31 1.26 5.73 -7.59
N HIS A 32 2.41 5.07 -7.48
CA HIS A 32 2.48 3.70 -6.99
C HIS A 32 2.80 3.64 -5.50
N TYR A 33 2.13 2.69 -4.84
CA TYR A 33 2.23 2.45 -3.41
C TYR A 33 2.34 0.95 -3.13
N VAL A 34 2.93 0.64 -1.98
CA VAL A 34 2.98 -0.72 -1.44
C VAL A 34 2.42 -0.72 -0.04
N LEU A 35 1.44 -1.59 0.20
CA LEU A 35 1.01 -1.99 1.53
C LEU A 35 1.65 -3.34 1.87
N LEU A 36 2.42 -3.33 2.96
CA LEU A 36 3.01 -4.53 3.55
C LEU A 36 2.04 -5.08 4.61
N VAL A 37 1.73 -6.37 4.55
CA VAL A 37 0.73 -7.03 5.40
C VAL A 37 1.37 -8.22 6.10
N GLY A 38 1.36 -8.23 7.42
CA GLY A 38 1.80 -9.37 8.22
C GLY A 38 0.67 -10.38 8.42
N LYS A 39 1.04 -11.65 8.65
CA LYS A 39 0.10 -12.73 8.97
C LYS A 39 0.57 -13.48 10.23
N THR A 40 -0.26 -13.42 11.26
CA THR A 40 -0.23 -14.38 12.38
C THR A 40 -1.45 -15.29 12.25
N ASN A 41 -2.37 -15.26 13.21
CA ASN A 41 -3.70 -15.86 13.09
C ASN A 41 -4.64 -14.96 12.27
N ILE A 42 -4.33 -13.67 12.21
CA ILE A 42 -5.06 -12.67 11.42
C ILE A 42 -4.09 -11.90 10.52
N LEU A 43 -4.64 -11.28 9.46
CA LEU A 43 -3.90 -10.32 8.64
C LEU A 43 -3.89 -8.95 9.32
N PHE A 44 -2.75 -8.26 9.27
CA PHE A 44 -2.61 -6.92 9.83
C PHE A 44 -1.65 -6.06 8.99
N PRO A 45 -1.93 -4.75 8.82
CA PRO A 45 -1.08 -3.88 8.02
C PRO A 45 0.19 -3.52 8.79
N LEU A 46 1.35 -3.70 8.16
CA LEU A 46 2.67 -3.37 8.72
C LEU A 46 3.07 -1.94 8.36
N SER A 47 3.24 -1.68 7.08
CA SER A 47 3.75 -0.39 6.57
C SER A 47 3.11 -0.06 5.24
N LEU A 48 3.11 1.23 4.91
CA LEU A 48 2.63 1.72 3.63
C LEU A 48 3.60 2.76 3.07
N ILE A 49 4.19 2.41 1.92
CA ILE A 49 5.33 3.13 1.36
C ILE A 49 5.05 3.56 -0.09
N HIS A 50 5.66 4.67 -0.49
CA HIS A 50 5.70 5.09 -1.89
C HIS A 50 6.69 4.21 -2.67
N THR A 51 6.37 3.96 -3.94
CA THR A 51 7.26 3.28 -4.88
C THR A 51 7.29 4.01 -6.22
N PHE A 52 7.75 5.26 -6.23
CA PHE A 52 7.79 6.05 -7.45
C PHE A 52 9.00 5.65 -8.29
N ASN A 53 8.81 5.53 -9.61
CA ASN A 53 9.88 5.26 -10.56
C ASN A 53 10.77 6.49 -10.78
N ASP A 54 10.17 7.67 -10.64
CA ASP A 54 10.82 8.96 -10.81
C ASP A 54 10.62 9.85 -9.57
N LYS A 55 11.47 10.87 -9.44
CA LYS A 55 11.31 11.90 -8.41
C LYS A 55 9.98 12.62 -8.64
N GLY A 56 9.13 12.66 -7.63
CA GLY A 56 7.82 13.30 -7.74
C GLY A 56 7.21 13.65 -6.40
N THR A 57 6.31 14.62 -6.39
CA THR A 57 5.54 14.98 -5.20
C THR A 57 4.33 14.06 -5.08
N CYS A 58 4.18 13.40 -3.93
CA CYS A 58 3.00 12.59 -3.67
C CYS A 58 1.74 13.46 -3.61
N LYS A 59 0.73 13.13 -4.42
CA LYS A 59 -0.55 13.87 -4.51
C LYS A 59 -1.39 13.76 -3.24
N LEU A 60 -1.14 12.72 -2.42
CA LEU A 60 -1.91 12.46 -1.20
C LEU A 60 -1.32 13.08 0.05
N CYS A 61 0.01 13.21 0.14
CA CYS A 61 0.69 13.73 1.34
C CYS A 61 1.62 14.92 1.09
N ASN A 62 1.71 15.40 -0.15
CA ASN A 62 2.56 16.51 -0.59
C ASN A 62 4.05 16.36 -0.29
N LYS A 63 4.51 15.16 0.09
CA LYS A 63 5.93 14.88 0.29
C LYS A 63 6.62 14.70 -1.06
N LEU A 64 7.82 15.27 -1.16
CA LEU A 64 8.74 14.94 -2.25
C LEU A 64 9.24 13.52 -2.05
N VAL A 65 8.91 12.64 -2.99
CA VAL A 65 9.31 11.25 -3.02
C VAL A 65 10.44 11.10 -4.03
N LEU A 66 11.57 10.58 -3.57
CA LEU A 66 12.70 10.24 -4.42
C LEU A 66 12.51 8.83 -5.02
N PRO A 67 12.96 8.57 -6.25
CA PRO A 67 12.93 7.24 -6.83
C PRO A 67 13.82 6.32 -5.98
N SER A 68 13.27 5.22 -5.50
CA SER A 68 13.90 4.49 -4.39
C SER A 68 14.69 3.26 -4.83
N ASN A 69 15.98 3.24 -4.46
CA ASN A 69 16.65 2.11 -3.80
C ASN A 69 17.10 2.46 -2.35
N ILE A 70 16.87 3.69 -1.88
CA ILE A 70 17.61 4.28 -0.73
C ILE A 70 16.76 4.45 0.54
N SER A 71 15.43 4.36 0.48
CA SER A 71 14.62 4.20 1.70
C SER A 71 13.17 3.86 1.39
N GLN A 72 12.54 3.13 2.30
CA GLN A 72 11.10 2.96 2.35
C GLN A 72 10.44 4.28 2.78
N GLN A 73 10.14 5.15 1.82
CA GLN A 73 9.51 6.45 2.08
C GLN A 73 8.02 6.27 2.36
N VAL A 74 7.62 6.37 3.63
CA VAL A 74 6.21 6.20 4.07
C VAL A 74 5.31 7.32 3.54
N CYS A 75 4.10 6.98 3.11
CA CYS A 75 3.02 7.92 2.82
C CYS A 75 2.15 8.14 4.08
N PRO A 76 2.25 9.26 4.81
CA PRO A 76 1.50 9.42 6.06
C PRO A 76 -0.03 9.34 5.88
N THR A 77 -0.55 9.95 4.81
CA THR A 77 -1.99 9.96 4.49
C THR A 77 -2.53 8.54 4.38
N LEU A 78 -1.89 7.70 3.57
CA LEU A 78 -2.32 6.32 3.38
C LEU A 78 -1.91 5.43 4.57
N PHE A 79 -0.78 5.69 5.22
CA PHE A 79 -0.34 4.97 6.41
C PHE A 79 -1.38 5.08 7.53
N ASN A 80 -1.97 6.26 7.74
CA ASN A 80 -3.03 6.45 8.73
C ASN A 80 -4.31 5.67 8.37
N ARG A 81 -4.54 5.41 7.08
CA ARG A 81 -5.68 4.64 6.54
C ARG A 81 -5.35 3.18 6.24
N ARG A 82 -4.18 2.67 6.64
CA ARG A 82 -3.69 1.33 6.27
C ARG A 82 -4.62 0.18 6.68
N LYS A 83 -5.36 0.34 7.77
CA LYS A 83 -6.36 -0.64 8.22
C LYS A 83 -7.56 -0.67 7.28
N GLU A 84 -8.11 0.49 6.91
CA GLU A 84 -9.20 0.61 5.94
C GLU A 84 -8.79 0.05 4.58
N LEU A 85 -7.56 0.33 4.14
CA LEU A 85 -7.02 -0.22 2.90
C LEU A 85 -6.94 -1.75 2.96
N LEU A 86 -6.44 -2.32 4.05
CA LEU A 86 -6.39 -3.77 4.20
C LEU A 86 -7.80 -4.38 4.15
N THR A 87 -8.76 -3.80 4.87
CA THR A 87 -10.16 -4.23 4.84
C THR A 87 -10.71 -4.18 3.42
N TYR A 88 -10.50 -3.07 2.69
CA TYR A 88 -10.91 -2.96 1.29
C TYR A 88 -10.34 -4.09 0.43
N PHE A 89 -9.04 -4.38 0.54
CA PHE A 89 -8.42 -5.44 -0.26
C PHE A 89 -8.95 -6.83 0.14
N GLN A 90 -9.17 -7.09 1.42
CA GLN A 90 -9.73 -8.37 1.88
C GLN A 90 -11.18 -8.55 1.43
N GLU A 91 -11.97 -7.48 1.34
CA GLU A 91 -13.37 -7.54 0.88
C GLU A 91 -13.47 -7.75 -0.64
N HIS A 92 -12.62 -7.09 -1.43
CA HIS A 92 -12.73 -7.08 -2.90
C HIS A 92 -11.82 -8.12 -3.59
N TYR A 93 -10.79 -8.61 -2.90
CA TYR A 93 -9.78 -9.51 -3.46
C TYR A 93 -9.46 -10.68 -2.51
N SER A 94 -10.47 -11.14 -1.75
CA SER A 94 -10.34 -12.19 -0.72
C SER A 94 -9.61 -13.45 -1.21
N GLU A 95 -9.86 -13.88 -2.45
CA GLU A 95 -9.29 -15.09 -3.05
C GLU A 95 -7.75 -15.03 -3.26
N GLN A 96 -7.15 -13.83 -3.17
CA GLN A 96 -5.70 -13.65 -3.35
C GLN A 96 -4.91 -13.71 -2.01
N PHE A 97 -5.60 -13.90 -0.88
CA PHE A 97 -5.03 -13.99 0.47
C PHE A 97 -4.96 -15.42 1.02
#